data_AF-A0A7C2JSK0-F1
#
_entry.id   AF-A0A7C2JSK0-F1
#
_cell.length_a   1.000
_cell.length_b   1.000
_cell.length_c   1.000
_cell.angle_alpha   90.00
_cell.angle_beta   90.00
_cell.angle_gamma   90.00
#
_symmetry.space_group_name_H-M   'P 1'
#
loop_
_entity.id
_entity.type
_entity.pdbx_description
1 polymer ?
#
loop_
_entity_poly.entity_id
_entity_poly.type
_entity_poly.pdbx_seq_one_letter_code
_entity_poly.pdbx_strand_id
1 'polypeptide(L)'
;AAGLYADKIALDYGFSEKYRILPFKGLYLYSDEPPGAIRTNIYPVPDLRNPFLGVHFTITADGKAKIGPTAIPAFWRENYVGLENFRLGELLEVAGRGLGLLTNAQFDYRRLAAEEIAKHSRKKMVSLATVLAEGVHERNYRKWGRPGIRAQLLDITKRKLEMDFVLEGDRHSMHVLNAVSPAFTCSLPFADYVCDRIEAAAAGVTPRDAAGQGAFAPAAPAA
;
A
#
# COMPACT_ATOMS: atom_id res chain seq x y z
N ALA A 1 -7.52 -3.55 13.66
CA ALA A 1 -7.00 -3.12 12.35
C ALA A 1 -6.25 -1.79 12.50
N ALA A 2 -4.92 -1.78 12.47
CA ALA A 2 -4.11 -0.60 12.83
C ALA A 2 -3.32 0.02 11.67
N GLY A 3 -3.66 -0.32 10.42
CA GLY A 3 -3.09 0.28 9.21
C GLY A 3 -1.56 0.26 9.21
N LEU A 4 -0.95 1.44 9.19
CA LEU A 4 0.51 1.60 9.18
C LEU A 4 1.23 1.01 10.38
N TYR A 5 0.55 0.62 11.46
CA TYR A 5 1.16 0.00 12.64
C TYR A 5 0.64 -1.43 12.91
N ALA A 6 -0.03 -2.04 11.93
CA ALA A 6 -0.66 -3.36 12.09
C ALA A 6 0.34 -4.47 12.48
N ASP A 7 1.51 -4.52 11.84
CA ASP A 7 2.57 -5.49 12.18
C ASP A 7 3.14 -5.29 13.58
N LYS A 8 3.33 -4.04 14.02
CA LYS A 8 3.83 -3.72 15.36
C LYS A 8 2.87 -4.16 16.45
N ILE A 9 1.60 -3.79 16.31
CA ILE A 9 0.57 -4.19 17.27
C ILE A 9 0.36 -5.71 17.24
N ALA A 10 0.43 -6.35 16.06
CA ALA A 10 0.32 -7.81 15.98
C ALA A 10 1.48 -8.54 16.66
N LEU A 11 2.70 -8.04 16.52
CA LEU A 11 3.89 -8.59 17.20
C LEU A 11 3.75 -8.60 18.72
N ASP A 12 3.14 -7.58 19.30
CA ASP A 12 2.91 -7.50 20.75
C ASP A 12 1.99 -8.63 21.27
N TYR A 13 1.24 -9.29 20.37
CA TYR A 13 0.33 -10.40 20.65
C TYR A 13 0.84 -11.74 20.09
N GLY A 14 2.10 -11.81 19.63
CA GLY A 14 2.69 -13.04 19.08
C GLY A 14 2.29 -13.34 17.62
N PHE A 15 1.75 -12.36 16.89
CA PHE A 15 1.42 -12.47 15.47
C PHE A 15 2.39 -11.65 14.62
N SER A 16 2.26 -11.73 13.29
CA SER A 16 3.08 -11.00 12.31
C SER A 16 4.57 -11.33 12.38
N GLU A 17 4.97 -12.50 12.91
CA GLU A 17 6.39 -12.86 13.12
C GLU A 17 7.22 -12.73 11.83
N LYS A 18 6.68 -13.22 10.71
CA LYS A 18 7.29 -13.19 9.37
C LYS A 18 6.89 -11.99 8.52
N TYR A 19 6.09 -11.06 9.05
CA TYR A 19 5.53 -9.96 8.29
C TYR A 19 5.95 -8.61 8.86
N ARG A 20 6.33 -7.68 7.98
CA ARG A 20 6.64 -6.29 8.36
C ARG A 20 6.00 -5.33 7.38
N ILE A 21 5.56 -4.17 7.87
CA ILE A 21 5.06 -3.11 7.01
C ILE A 21 6.24 -2.35 6.38
N LEU A 22 6.11 -2.10 5.08
CA LEU A 22 6.93 -1.19 4.30
C LEU A 22 6.04 -0.04 3.80
N PRO A 23 6.26 1.20 4.27
CA PRO A 23 5.40 2.31 3.89
C PRO A 23 5.72 2.83 2.48
N PHE A 24 4.71 2.92 1.62
CA PHE A 24 4.83 3.54 0.29
C PHE A 24 4.01 4.81 0.20
N LYS A 25 4.69 5.94 -0.03
CA LYS A 25 4.11 7.26 -0.19
C LYS A 25 3.60 7.48 -1.62
N GLY A 26 2.32 7.79 -1.71
CA GLY A 26 1.65 8.20 -2.93
C GLY A 26 1.51 9.70 -3.02
N LEU A 27 2.13 10.30 -4.03
CA LEU A 27 1.99 11.71 -4.38
C LEU A 27 0.94 11.89 -5.48
N TYR A 28 0.23 13.01 -5.45
CA TYR A 28 -0.78 13.37 -6.44
C TYR A 28 -0.60 14.82 -6.90
N LEU A 29 -0.79 15.07 -8.18
CA LEU A 29 -0.94 16.43 -8.72
C LEU A 29 -2.39 16.66 -9.12
N TYR A 30 -2.92 17.82 -8.73
CA TYR A 30 -4.28 18.24 -9.03
C TYR A 30 -4.28 19.14 -10.25
N SER A 31 -5.24 18.92 -11.14
CA SER A 31 -5.47 19.79 -12.29
C SER A 31 -6.22 21.05 -11.87
N ASP A 32 -5.80 22.17 -12.43
CA ASP A 32 -6.48 23.47 -12.35
C ASP A 32 -7.55 23.61 -13.44
N GLU A 33 -7.71 22.63 -14.32
CA GLU A 33 -8.72 22.62 -15.37
C GLU A 33 -10.14 22.54 -14.79
N PRO A 34 -11.14 23.08 -15.51
CA PRO A 34 -12.52 23.00 -15.08
C PRO A 34 -13.02 21.54 -15.04
N PRO A 35 -14.02 21.24 -14.19
CA PRO A 35 -14.68 19.94 -14.20
C PRO A 35 -15.13 19.51 -15.59
N GLY A 36 -14.92 18.24 -15.92
CA GLY A 36 -15.30 17.66 -17.22
C GLY A 36 -14.23 17.76 -18.32
N ALA A 37 -13.06 18.35 -18.05
CA ALA A 37 -11.89 18.27 -18.93
C ALA A 37 -11.42 16.82 -19.14
N ILE A 38 -11.38 16.04 -18.04
CA ILE A 38 -11.35 14.58 -18.06
C ILE A 38 -12.65 14.10 -17.40
N ARG A 39 -13.33 13.14 -18.01
CA ARG A 39 -14.67 12.69 -17.58
C ARG A 39 -14.71 11.31 -16.92
N THR A 40 -13.61 10.56 -17.03
CA THR A 40 -13.51 9.20 -16.50
C THR A 40 -12.13 8.96 -15.92
N ASN A 41 -12.01 7.98 -15.02
CA ASN A 41 -10.71 7.51 -14.60
C ASN A 41 -10.00 6.84 -15.79
N ILE A 42 -8.69 7.06 -15.92
CA ILE A 42 -7.88 6.52 -17.02
C ILE A 42 -6.65 5.86 -16.42
N TYR A 43 -6.51 4.56 -16.63
CA TYR A 43 -5.39 3.76 -16.10
C TYR A 43 -4.50 3.27 -17.25
N PRO A 44 -3.17 3.20 -17.05
CA PRO A 44 -2.31 2.48 -17.97
C PRO A 44 -2.63 0.98 -17.93
N VAL A 45 -2.30 0.27 -19.01
CA VAL A 45 -2.30 -1.19 -19.01
C VAL A 45 -1.28 -1.67 -17.96
N PRO A 46 -1.66 -2.54 -17.01
CA PRO A 46 -0.74 -3.00 -15.97
C PRO A 46 0.47 -3.75 -16.55
N ASP A 47 1.68 -3.43 -16.07
CA ASP A 47 2.86 -4.26 -16.30
C ASP A 47 2.84 -5.42 -15.29
N LEU A 48 2.76 -6.66 -15.76
CA LEU A 48 2.73 -7.86 -14.90
C LEU A 48 3.97 -7.98 -14.01
N ARG A 49 5.09 -7.35 -14.38
CA ARG A 49 6.30 -7.30 -13.55
C ARG A 49 6.12 -6.38 -12.35
N ASN A 50 5.35 -5.30 -12.53
CA ASN A 50 5.19 -4.18 -11.59
C ASN A 50 3.74 -3.64 -11.59
N PRO A 51 2.75 -4.43 -11.12
CA PRO A 51 1.32 -4.14 -11.35
C PRO A 51 0.80 -2.88 -10.64
N PHE A 52 1.57 -2.30 -9.73
CA PHE A 52 1.18 -1.09 -8.98
C PHE A 52 1.81 0.20 -9.49
N LEU A 53 2.61 0.14 -10.55
CA LEU A 53 3.35 1.31 -11.02
C LEU A 53 2.72 1.92 -12.27
N GLY A 54 2.29 3.17 -12.11
CA GLY A 54 1.73 3.95 -13.20
C GLY A 54 1.11 5.23 -12.69
N VAL A 55 1.17 6.29 -13.48
CA VAL A 55 0.39 7.49 -13.23
C VAL A 55 -0.96 7.27 -13.88
N HIS A 56 -2.05 7.39 -13.13
CA HIS A 56 -3.40 7.31 -13.68
C HIS A 56 -4.18 8.60 -13.41
N PHE A 57 -5.22 8.83 -14.20
CA PHE A 57 -6.19 9.90 -13.96
C PHE A 57 -7.27 9.40 -13.02
N THR A 58 -7.49 10.15 -11.94
CA THR A 58 -8.64 9.96 -11.05
C THR A 58 -9.50 11.21 -11.11
N ILE A 59 -10.82 11.03 -11.25
CA ILE A 59 -11.79 12.10 -11.09
C ILE A 59 -12.12 12.24 -9.61
N THR A 60 -11.95 13.45 -9.09
CA THR A 60 -12.27 13.80 -7.71
C THR A 60 -13.77 14.06 -7.57
N ALA A 61 -14.28 14.07 -6.34
CA ALA A 61 -15.70 14.25 -6.06
C ALA A 61 -16.27 15.60 -6.56
N ASP A 62 -15.43 16.62 -6.71
CA ASP A 62 -15.76 17.92 -7.30
C ASP A 62 -15.65 17.94 -8.84
N GLY A 63 -15.44 16.78 -9.48
CA GLY A 63 -15.41 16.61 -10.93
C GLY A 63 -14.09 17.04 -11.60
N LYS A 64 -13.07 17.40 -10.82
CA LYS A 64 -11.73 17.73 -11.32
C LYS A 64 -10.89 16.47 -11.52
N ALA A 65 -9.78 16.62 -12.23
CA ALA A 65 -8.82 15.53 -12.44
C ALA A 65 -7.62 15.67 -11.50
N LYS A 66 -7.11 14.53 -11.02
CA LYS A 66 -5.78 14.42 -10.43
C LYS A 66 -5.01 13.28 -11.07
N ILE A 67 -3.69 13.41 -11.11
CA ILE A 67 -2.78 12.37 -11.59
C ILE A 67 -1.96 11.80 -10.43
N GLY A 68 -1.76 10.48 -10.43
CA GLY A 68 -1.04 9.74 -9.39
C GLY A 68 -1.66 8.35 -9.16
N PRO A 69 -1.43 7.72 -7.99
CA PRO A 69 -0.32 7.97 -7.11
C PRO A 69 0.99 7.40 -7.65
N THR A 70 2.09 7.91 -7.09
CA THR A 70 3.38 7.24 -7.08
C THR A 70 3.41 6.11 -6.03
N ALA A 71 4.45 5.29 -6.04
CA ALA A 71 4.75 4.28 -5.03
C ALA A 71 6.17 4.50 -4.48
N ILE A 72 6.42 5.70 -3.94
CA ILE A 72 7.74 6.08 -3.43
C ILE A 72 7.94 5.45 -2.06
N PRO A 73 9.04 4.73 -1.79
CA PRO A 73 9.35 4.27 -0.43
C PRO A 73 9.40 5.47 0.54
N ALA A 74 8.58 5.44 1.58
CA ALA A 74 8.60 6.46 2.62
C ALA A 74 9.76 6.21 3.59
N PHE A 75 10.22 7.26 4.28
CA PHE A 75 11.36 7.12 5.21
C PHE A 75 10.96 6.55 6.58
N TRP A 76 9.78 6.90 7.09
CA TRP A 76 9.16 6.35 8.30
C TRP A 76 7.66 6.20 8.06
N ARG A 77 6.92 5.55 8.97
CA ARG A 77 5.53 5.12 8.69
C ARG A 77 4.60 6.29 8.43
N GLU A 78 4.80 7.41 9.13
CA GLU A 78 3.99 8.62 9.00
C GLU A 78 4.71 9.78 8.30
N ASN A 79 5.58 9.49 7.34
CA ASN A 79 6.30 10.53 6.57
C ASN A 79 5.41 11.23 5.52
N TYR A 80 4.37 11.94 5.97
CA TYR A 80 3.43 12.65 5.10
C TYR A 80 4.02 13.95 4.57
N VAL A 81 4.42 14.88 5.43
CA VAL A 81 4.93 16.20 5.03
C VAL A 81 6.23 16.50 5.79
N GLY A 82 7.27 16.92 5.05
CA GLY A 82 8.55 17.31 5.64
C GLY A 82 9.12 16.29 6.63
N LEU A 83 9.43 16.76 7.84
CA LEU A 83 9.96 15.97 8.97
C LEU A 83 8.89 15.70 10.05
N GLU A 84 7.60 15.84 9.73
CA GLU A 84 6.53 15.56 10.69
C GLU A 84 6.53 14.08 11.11
N ASN A 85 6.15 13.83 12.37
CA ASN A 85 6.08 12.49 12.98
C ASN A 85 7.39 11.69 12.86
N PHE A 86 8.54 12.38 12.81
CA PHE A 86 9.84 11.75 12.65
C PHE A 86 10.15 10.77 13.79
N ARG A 87 10.59 9.56 13.41
CA ARG A 87 11.04 8.53 14.33
C ARG A 87 12.29 7.84 13.80
N LEU A 88 13.42 8.03 14.49
CA LEU A 88 14.70 7.47 14.09
C LEU A 88 14.68 5.93 14.01
N GLY A 89 14.03 5.26 14.96
CA GLY A 89 13.90 3.80 14.94
C GLY A 89 13.17 3.29 13.69
N GLU A 90 12.09 3.97 13.29
CA GLU A 90 11.35 3.62 12.07
C GLU A 90 12.18 3.90 10.82
N LEU A 91 12.93 5.00 10.80
CA LEU A 91 13.85 5.30 9.70
C LEU A 91 14.86 4.17 9.48
N LEU A 92 15.52 3.72 10.55
CA LEU A 92 16.51 2.65 10.48
C LEU A 92 15.86 1.31 10.07
N GLU A 93 14.67 1.00 10.59
CA GLU A 93 13.92 -0.20 10.20
C GLU A 93 13.56 -0.20 8.71
N VAL A 94 13.01 0.90 8.21
CA VAL A 94 12.56 1.03 6.82
C VAL A 94 13.76 1.06 5.88
N ALA A 95 14.82 1.79 6.22
CA ALA A 95 16.06 1.81 5.46
C ALA A 95 16.72 0.43 5.40
N GLY A 96 16.80 -0.29 6.52
CA GLY A 96 17.36 -1.64 6.58
C GLY A 96 16.58 -2.63 5.70
N ARG A 97 15.24 -2.58 5.75
CA ARG A 97 14.38 -3.41 4.87
C ARG A 97 14.52 -3.02 3.41
N GLY A 98 14.55 -1.72 3.10
CA GLY A 98 14.76 -1.21 1.75
C GLY A 98 16.08 -1.67 1.15
N LEU A 99 17.17 -1.64 1.92
CA LEU A 99 18.48 -2.17 1.51
C LEU A 99 18.46 -3.69 1.30
N GLY A 100 17.77 -4.43 2.17
CA GLY A 100 17.58 -5.86 2.01
C GLY A 100 16.84 -6.23 0.71
N LEU A 101 15.84 -5.43 0.32
CA LEU A 101 15.13 -5.60 -0.94
C LEU A 101 15.98 -5.18 -2.16
N LEU A 102 16.78 -4.11 -2.07
CA LEU A 102 17.67 -3.68 -3.16
C LEU A 102 18.72 -4.73 -3.51
N THR A 103 19.14 -5.54 -2.54
CA THR A 103 20.21 -6.54 -2.70
C THR A 103 19.70 -7.92 -3.03
N ASN A 104 18.51 -8.31 -2.54
CA ASN A 104 18.07 -9.70 -2.57
C ASN A 104 16.58 -9.91 -2.90
N ALA A 105 15.88 -8.91 -3.43
CA ALA A 105 14.51 -9.10 -3.89
C ALA A 105 14.47 -10.01 -5.13
N GLN A 106 13.44 -10.87 -5.20
CA GLN A 106 13.16 -11.69 -6.38
C GLN A 106 12.58 -10.88 -7.56
N PHE A 107 12.46 -9.55 -7.41
CA PHE A 107 11.94 -8.63 -8.41
C PHE A 107 12.86 -7.41 -8.52
N ASP A 108 12.78 -6.66 -9.63
CA ASP A 108 13.67 -5.55 -9.98
C ASP A 108 13.40 -4.28 -9.15
N TYR A 109 13.60 -4.39 -7.82
CA TYR A 109 13.32 -3.32 -6.85
C TYR A 109 14.21 -2.08 -7.08
N ARG A 110 15.43 -2.26 -7.61
CA ARG A 110 16.34 -1.14 -7.91
C ARG A 110 15.78 -0.26 -9.01
N ARG A 111 15.34 -0.86 -10.11
CA ARG A 111 14.68 -0.13 -11.20
C ARG A 111 13.39 0.51 -10.72
N LEU A 112 12.60 -0.23 -9.92
CA LEU A 112 11.37 0.26 -9.31
C LEU A 112 11.59 1.55 -8.51
N ALA A 113 12.57 1.53 -7.59
CA ALA A 113 12.89 2.67 -6.75
C ALA A 113 13.34 3.87 -7.59
N ALA A 114 14.19 3.65 -8.61
CA ALA A 114 14.64 4.73 -9.49
C ALA A 114 13.49 5.35 -10.30
N GLU A 115 12.62 4.52 -10.88
CA GLU A 115 11.43 4.95 -11.62
C GLU A 115 10.48 5.76 -10.73
N GLU A 116 10.29 5.35 -9.47
CA GLU A 116 9.43 6.03 -8.50
C GLU A 116 10.04 7.33 -7.98
N ILE A 117 11.34 7.37 -7.71
CA ILE A 117 12.04 8.59 -7.29
C ILE A 117 11.91 9.68 -8.37
N ALA A 118 12.03 9.31 -9.65
CA ALA A 118 11.86 10.25 -10.76
C ALA A 118 10.47 10.93 -10.78
N LYS A 119 9.44 10.29 -10.21
CA LYS A 119 8.07 10.83 -10.14
C LYS A 119 7.89 11.91 -9.05
N HIS A 120 8.91 12.24 -8.25
CA HIS A 120 8.89 13.49 -7.48
C HIS A 120 8.88 14.73 -8.37
N SER A 121 9.35 14.61 -9.61
CA SER A 121 9.31 15.70 -10.56
C SER A 121 7.91 15.84 -11.14
N ARG A 122 7.32 17.03 -11.00
CA ARG A 122 6.06 17.40 -11.67
C ARG A 122 6.12 17.10 -13.16
N LYS A 123 7.20 17.54 -13.82
CA LYS A 123 7.42 17.34 -15.26
C LYS A 123 7.36 15.86 -15.64
N LYS A 124 7.97 14.99 -14.83
CA LYS A 124 7.94 13.54 -15.08
C LYS A 124 6.54 12.97 -14.91
N MET A 125 5.80 13.36 -13.87
CA MET A 125 4.44 12.85 -13.66
C MET A 125 3.51 13.24 -14.80
N VAL A 126 3.49 14.50 -15.23
CA VAL A 126 2.61 14.87 -16.35
C VAL A 126 3.10 14.27 -17.67
N SER A 127 4.41 14.12 -17.89
CA SER A 127 4.94 13.40 -19.06
C SER A 127 4.53 11.93 -19.13
N LEU A 128 4.29 11.27 -17.99
CA LEU A 128 3.71 9.92 -17.99
C LEU A 128 2.21 9.97 -18.28
N ALA A 129 1.51 10.99 -17.77
CA ALA A 129 0.09 11.19 -17.99
C ALA A 129 -0.25 11.54 -19.45
N THR A 130 0.63 12.24 -20.17
CA THR A 130 0.45 12.57 -21.61
C THR A 130 0.40 11.34 -22.51
N VAL A 131 0.87 10.18 -22.04
CA VAL A 131 0.76 8.91 -22.79
C VAL A 131 -0.67 8.36 -22.74
N LEU A 132 -1.47 8.75 -21.74
CA LEU A 132 -2.81 8.21 -21.50
C LEU A 132 -3.95 9.08 -22.04
N ALA A 133 -3.71 10.37 -22.22
CA ALA A 133 -4.73 11.31 -22.67
C ALA A 133 -4.11 12.47 -23.45
N GLU A 134 -4.86 12.97 -24.43
CA GLU A 134 -4.53 14.19 -25.18
C GLU A 134 -4.84 15.45 -24.37
N GLY A 135 -4.23 16.59 -24.74
CA GLY A 135 -4.48 17.89 -24.10
C GLY A 135 -3.87 18.06 -22.70
N VAL A 136 -3.05 17.10 -22.25
CA VAL A 136 -2.40 17.15 -20.93
C VAL A 136 -1.19 18.08 -20.99
N HIS A 137 -1.20 19.14 -20.18
CA HIS A 137 -0.12 20.13 -20.15
C HIS A 137 0.38 20.39 -18.74
N GLU A 138 1.70 20.56 -18.57
CA GLU A 138 2.32 20.79 -17.26
C GLU A 138 1.74 22.02 -16.53
N ARG A 139 1.38 23.07 -17.29
CA ARG A 139 0.78 24.31 -16.76
C ARG A 139 -0.54 24.08 -16.00
N ASN A 140 -1.24 22.99 -16.28
CA ASN A 140 -2.51 22.66 -15.65
C ASN A 140 -2.32 21.91 -14.31
N TYR A 141 -1.16 21.32 -14.06
CA TYR A 141 -0.91 20.44 -12.91
C TYR A 141 0.08 21.06 -11.93
N ARG A 142 -0.29 22.17 -11.28
CA ARG A 142 0.65 22.97 -10.47
C ARG A 142 0.64 22.63 -8.99
N LYS A 143 -0.45 22.05 -8.50
CA LYS A 143 -0.68 21.83 -7.06
C LYS A 143 -0.48 20.38 -6.66
N TRP A 144 0.45 20.15 -5.74
CA TRP A 144 0.57 18.86 -5.06
C TRP A 144 -0.57 18.70 -4.04
N GLY A 145 -1.18 17.52 -4.03
CA GLY A 145 -2.15 17.14 -3.02
C GLY A 145 -1.51 16.67 -1.72
N ARG A 146 -2.35 16.42 -0.72
CA ARG A 146 -1.93 15.71 0.48
C ARG A 146 -1.51 14.27 0.09
N PRO A 147 -0.32 13.82 0.48
CA PRO A 147 0.11 12.47 0.17
C PRO A 147 -0.64 11.45 1.03
N GLY A 148 -0.80 10.26 0.49
CA GLY A 148 -1.22 9.07 1.25
C GLY A 148 -0.03 8.15 1.47
N ILE A 149 -0.06 7.33 2.53
CA ILE A 149 0.94 6.28 2.73
C ILE A 149 0.21 4.93 2.77
N ARG A 150 0.56 4.06 1.84
CA ARG A 150 0.10 2.68 1.80
C ARG A 150 0.93 1.84 2.77
N ALA A 151 0.25 1.17 3.69
CA ALA A 151 0.83 0.16 4.57
C ALA A 151 0.97 -1.16 3.79
N GLN A 152 2.07 -1.33 3.06
CA GLN A 152 2.28 -2.54 2.26
C GLN A 152 2.96 -3.60 3.12
N LEU A 153 2.35 -4.78 3.25
CA LEU A 153 2.94 -5.89 3.98
C LEU A 153 4.04 -6.56 3.15
N LEU A 154 5.16 -6.87 3.81
CA LEU A 154 6.31 -7.59 3.29
C LEU A 154 6.49 -8.88 4.09
N ASP A 155 6.51 -10.03 3.42
CA ASP A 155 6.99 -11.29 3.98
C ASP A 155 8.52 -11.22 4.02
N ILE A 156 9.12 -11.16 5.22
CA ILE A 156 10.58 -11.04 5.38
C ILE A 156 11.32 -12.35 5.15
N THR A 157 10.62 -13.49 5.24
CA THR A 157 11.18 -14.81 4.98
C THR A 157 11.27 -15.06 3.48
N LYS A 158 10.19 -14.76 2.74
CA LYS A 158 10.15 -14.89 1.27
C LYS A 158 10.71 -13.68 0.54
N ARG A 159 10.89 -12.55 1.24
CA ARG A 159 11.34 -11.26 0.70
C ARG A 159 10.44 -10.75 -0.44
N LYS A 160 9.13 -10.88 -0.24
CA LYS A 160 8.11 -10.54 -1.24
C LYS A 160 6.99 -9.70 -0.62
N LEU A 161 6.49 -8.72 -1.38
CA LEU A 161 5.32 -7.94 -1.00
C LEU A 161 4.06 -8.79 -1.11
N GLU A 162 3.22 -8.75 -0.08
CA GLU A 162 1.95 -9.47 -0.10
C GLU A 162 0.91 -8.74 -0.94
N MET A 163 0.30 -9.47 -1.86
CA MET A 163 -0.57 -8.91 -2.89
C MET A 163 -2.05 -8.99 -2.52
N ASP A 164 -2.38 -9.83 -1.55
CA ASP A 164 -3.74 -10.15 -1.10
C ASP A 164 -3.96 -9.73 0.36
N PHE A 165 -5.19 -9.81 0.84
CA PHE A 165 -5.51 -9.57 2.24
C PHE A 165 -4.82 -10.59 3.15
N VAL A 166 -4.22 -10.11 4.23
CA VAL A 166 -3.58 -10.98 5.23
C VAL A 166 -4.21 -10.70 6.59
N LEU A 167 -4.77 -11.76 7.18
CA LEU A 167 -5.35 -11.81 8.52
C LEU A 167 -4.57 -12.83 9.33
N GLU A 168 -4.20 -12.48 10.55
CA GLU A 168 -3.67 -13.41 11.54
C GLU A 168 -4.40 -13.19 12.86
N GLY A 169 -4.67 -14.23 13.61
CA GLY A 169 -5.39 -14.12 14.87
C GLY A 169 -5.64 -15.47 15.52
N ASP A 170 -6.33 -15.43 16.65
CA ASP A 170 -6.80 -16.58 17.42
C ASP A 170 -8.14 -16.24 18.09
N ARG A 171 -8.50 -17.00 19.13
CA ARG A 171 -9.73 -16.78 19.91
C ARG A 171 -9.75 -15.46 20.68
N HIS A 172 -8.60 -14.80 20.88
CA HIS A 172 -8.44 -13.62 21.73
C HIS A 172 -8.28 -12.34 20.90
N SER A 173 -7.60 -12.41 19.75
CA SER A 173 -7.41 -11.24 18.90
C SER A 173 -7.36 -11.57 17.40
N MET A 174 -7.78 -10.61 16.58
CA MET A 174 -7.70 -10.67 15.12
C MET A 174 -6.98 -9.44 14.57
N HIS A 175 -5.94 -9.68 13.77
CA HIS A 175 -5.04 -8.68 13.23
C HIS A 175 -5.15 -8.62 11.71
N VAL A 176 -5.68 -7.50 11.22
CA VAL A 176 -5.68 -7.17 9.80
C VAL A 176 -4.31 -6.60 9.43
N LEU A 177 -3.44 -7.44 8.87
CA LEU A 177 -2.05 -7.11 8.58
C LEU A 177 -1.86 -6.45 7.21
N ASN A 178 -2.56 -6.93 6.18
CA ASN A 178 -2.49 -6.36 4.84
C ASN A 178 -3.90 -5.99 4.37
N ALA A 179 -4.24 -4.71 4.45
CA ALA A 179 -5.47 -4.15 3.88
C ALA A 179 -5.09 -3.27 2.67
N VAL A 180 -4.82 -3.92 1.54
CA VAL A 180 -4.38 -3.26 0.30
C VAL A 180 -5.54 -3.03 -0.66
N SER A 181 -5.35 -2.16 -1.66
CA SER A 181 -6.35 -1.94 -2.71
C SER A 181 -6.86 -3.28 -3.25
N PRO A 182 -8.19 -3.51 -3.30
CA PRO A 182 -9.29 -2.55 -3.24
C PRO A 182 -9.96 -2.35 -1.85
N ALA A 183 -9.23 -2.50 -0.73
CA ALA A 183 -9.74 -2.43 0.65
C ALA A 183 -10.79 -1.34 0.94
N PHE A 184 -10.61 -0.14 0.40
CA PHE A 184 -11.55 0.95 0.59
C PHE A 184 -12.92 0.66 -0.03
N THR A 185 -12.92 0.21 -1.28
CA THR A 185 -14.14 -0.09 -2.06
C THR A 185 -14.86 -1.32 -1.52
N CYS A 186 -14.12 -2.34 -1.09
CA CYS A 186 -14.69 -3.57 -0.53
C CYS A 186 -14.76 -3.58 1.01
N SER A 187 -14.70 -2.41 1.66
CA SER A 187 -14.60 -2.33 3.13
C SER A 187 -15.75 -3.01 3.88
N LEU A 188 -16.98 -2.89 3.39
CA LEU A 188 -18.16 -3.53 3.99
C LEU A 188 -18.11 -5.07 3.87
N PRO A 189 -18.04 -5.69 2.67
CA PRO A 189 -17.95 -7.14 2.58
C PRO A 189 -16.67 -7.70 3.20
N PHE A 190 -15.57 -6.93 3.21
CA PHE A 190 -14.35 -7.33 3.90
C PHE A 190 -14.53 -7.32 5.43
N ALA A 191 -15.31 -6.38 5.98
CA ALA A 191 -15.63 -6.38 7.41
C ALA A 191 -16.46 -7.61 7.79
N ASP A 192 -17.47 -7.97 7.00
CA ASP A 192 -18.26 -9.19 7.20
C ASP A 192 -17.36 -10.44 7.19
N TYR A 193 -16.48 -10.53 6.19
CA TYR A 193 -15.49 -11.60 6.11
C TYR A 193 -14.58 -11.67 7.36
N VAL A 194 -14.15 -10.53 7.89
CA VAL A 194 -13.33 -10.48 9.12
C VAL A 194 -14.14 -10.93 10.34
N CYS A 195 -15.42 -10.53 10.44
CA CYS A 195 -16.32 -10.97 11.51
C CYS A 195 -16.50 -12.50 11.49
N ASP A 196 -16.76 -13.10 10.32
CA ASP A 196 -16.86 -14.56 10.16
C ASP A 196 -15.59 -15.27 10.64
N ARG A 197 -14.41 -14.70 10.31
CA ARG A 197 -13.11 -15.24 10.75
C ARG A 197 -12.93 -15.14 12.27
N ILE A 198 -13.40 -14.06 12.89
CA ILE A 198 -13.36 -13.87 14.35
C ILE A 198 -14.25 -14.91 15.04
N GLU A 199 -15.48 -15.10 14.55
CA GLU A 199 -16.41 -16.08 15.11
C GLU A 199 -15.88 -17.51 15.00
N ALA A 200 -15.31 -17.89 13.85
CA ALA A 200 -14.68 -19.19 13.66
C ALA A 200 -13.50 -19.42 14.63
N ALA A 201 -12.63 -18.42 14.78
CA ALA A 201 -11.49 -18.49 15.69
C ALA A 201 -11.93 -18.60 17.17
N ALA A 202 -12.95 -17.84 17.57
CA ALA A 202 -13.53 -17.89 18.90
C ALA A 202 -14.17 -19.25 19.21
N ALA A 203 -14.79 -19.88 18.20
CA ALA A 203 -15.38 -21.21 18.30
C ALA A 203 -14.34 -22.36 18.30
N GLY A 204 -13.04 -22.06 18.10
CA GLY A 204 -12.00 -23.08 17.95
C GLY A 204 -12.13 -23.89 16.66
N VAL A 205 -12.91 -23.40 15.69
CA VAL A 205 -13.11 -24.01 14.39
C VAL A 205 -12.09 -23.40 13.44
N THR A 206 -11.14 -24.19 12.95
CA THR A 206 -10.33 -23.76 11.81
C THR A 206 -11.26 -23.52 10.63
N PRO A 207 -11.30 -22.28 10.07
CA PRO A 207 -12.14 -22.02 8.92
C PRO A 207 -11.81 -23.03 7.82
N ARG A 208 -12.83 -23.67 7.24
CA ARG A 208 -12.61 -24.47 6.02
C ARG A 208 -12.02 -23.53 4.98
N ASP A 209 -10.91 -23.94 4.37
CA ASP A 209 -10.22 -23.24 3.29
C ASP A 209 -11.19 -22.93 2.14
N ALA A 210 -11.89 -21.80 2.23
CA ALA A 210 -12.50 -21.15 1.09
C ALA A 210 -11.36 -20.37 0.40
N ALA A 211 -10.70 -21.05 -0.53
CA ALA A 211 -9.62 -20.57 -1.38
C ALA A 211 -8.29 -20.22 -0.66
N GLY A 212 -7.61 -21.28 -0.19
CA GLY A 212 -6.14 -21.40 -0.19
C GLY A 212 -5.32 -20.15 0.14
N GLN A 213 -5.38 -19.68 1.38
CA GLN A 213 -4.36 -18.81 1.98
C GLN A 213 -4.46 -18.83 3.51
N GLY A 214 -3.43 -19.40 4.16
CA GLY A 214 -3.10 -19.21 5.57
C GLY A 214 -3.81 -20.16 6.54
N ALA A 215 -3.26 -21.36 6.73
CA ALA A 215 -3.53 -22.17 7.90
C ALA A 215 -3.22 -21.37 9.17
N PHE A 216 -4.15 -21.39 10.14
CA PHE A 216 -3.86 -20.96 11.51
C PHE A 216 -2.66 -21.78 12.00
N ALA A 217 -1.51 -21.12 12.16
CA ALA A 217 -0.44 -21.69 12.96
C ALA A 217 -0.93 -21.63 14.42
N PRO A 218 -1.06 -22.76 15.13
CA PRO A 218 -1.40 -22.71 16.55
C PRO A 218 -0.31 -21.92 17.26
N ALA A 219 -0.72 -20.89 18.02
CA ALA A 219 0.17 -20.18 18.92
C ALA A 219 0.90 -21.20 19.79
N ALA A 220 2.23 -21.17 19.78
CA ALA A 220 3.03 -22.03 20.64
C ALA A 220 2.62 -21.79 22.10
N PRO A 221 2.52 -22.85 22.93
CA PRO A 221 2.19 -22.66 24.33
C PRO A 221 3.25 -21.79 24.99
N ALA A 222 2.81 -20.67 25.59
CA ALA A 222 3.66 -19.84 26.42
C ALA A 222 4.21 -20.70 27.57
N ALA A 223 5.55 -20.73 27.69
CA ALA A 223 6.28 -21.28 28.83
C ALA A 223 6.58 -20.15 29.83
#